data_AF-A0AA35R603-F1
#
_entry.id   AF-A0AA35R603-F1
#
_cell.length_a   1.000
_cell.length_b   1.000
_cell.length_c   1.000
_cell.angle_alpha   90.00
_cell.angle_beta   90.00
_cell.angle_gamma   90.00
#
_symmetry.space_group_name_H-M   'P 1'
#
loop_
_entity.id
_entity.type
_entity.pdbx_description
1 polymer ?
#
loop_
_entity_poly.entity_id
_entity_poly.type
_entity_poly.pdbx_seq_one_letter_code
_entity_poly.pdbx_strand_id
1 'polypeptide(L)'
;MEYSPRNGLPRVSRVDAGTVELVRSMGTEVVSSADLMQYATQRWSPEQLAGHERAAEKLGRIVNEAFTRIGQRLADGPTEFEIAEFIRRRFREEGLITADGPIVSTNAHCSDPHYEPAPEGSSVIAPGDWVLIDLWAREDTPGSVYADITWTAYVGDTPSERHRQVFDIVLGARTPR
;
A
#
# COMPACT_ATOMS: atom_id res chain seq x y z
N MET A 1 -25.45 14.02 -8.69
CA MET A 1 -25.95 12.69 -9.15
C MET A 1 -24.77 11.75 -9.35
N GLU A 2 -24.99 10.43 -9.33
CA GLU A 2 -23.98 9.41 -9.66
C GLU A 2 -23.64 9.47 -11.17
N TYR A 3 -23.04 10.58 -11.54
CA TYR A 3 -22.59 10.99 -12.86
C TYR A 3 -21.13 11.43 -12.75
N SER A 4 -20.30 11.04 -13.70
CA SER A 4 -18.92 11.51 -13.81
C SER A 4 -18.66 12.06 -15.21
N PRO A 5 -18.36 13.37 -15.38
CA PRO A 5 -18.04 13.94 -16.67
C PRO A 5 -16.90 13.18 -17.36
N ARG A 6 -17.12 12.78 -18.61
CA ARG A 6 -16.17 12.00 -19.43
C ARG A 6 -15.68 10.71 -18.74
N ASN A 7 -16.49 10.12 -17.87
CA ASN A 7 -16.13 8.93 -17.09
C ASN A 7 -14.82 9.09 -16.28
N GLY A 8 -14.53 10.31 -15.80
CA GLY A 8 -13.31 10.59 -15.04
C GLY A 8 -13.20 9.77 -13.74
N LEU A 9 -14.33 9.38 -13.15
CA LEU A 9 -14.44 8.50 -12.00
C LEU A 9 -15.50 7.41 -12.28
N PRO A 10 -15.10 6.25 -12.83
CA PRO A 10 -16.04 5.18 -13.18
C PRO A 10 -16.88 4.68 -12.01
N ARG A 11 -16.32 4.66 -10.79
CA ARG A 11 -17.02 4.19 -9.58
C ARG A 11 -18.32 4.95 -9.27
N VAL A 12 -18.38 6.23 -9.65
CA VAL A 12 -19.54 7.11 -9.41
C VAL A 12 -20.32 7.40 -10.70
N SER A 13 -20.00 6.75 -11.83
CA SER A 13 -20.66 6.96 -13.13
C SER A 13 -21.70 5.86 -13.37
N ARG A 14 -22.85 5.95 -12.70
CA ARG A 14 -23.88 4.90 -12.70
C ARG A 14 -25.18 5.29 -13.39
N VAL A 15 -25.51 6.58 -13.42
CA VAL A 15 -26.70 7.09 -14.12
C VAL A 15 -26.42 7.11 -15.61
N ASP A 16 -27.34 6.55 -16.39
CA ASP A 16 -27.25 6.54 -17.85
C ASP A 16 -27.41 7.95 -18.45
N ALA A 17 -26.91 8.12 -19.67
CA ALA A 17 -26.92 9.42 -20.34
C ALA A 17 -28.34 9.96 -20.56
N GLY A 18 -29.30 9.10 -20.89
CA GLY A 18 -30.69 9.52 -21.16
C GLY A 18 -31.36 10.10 -19.92
N THR A 19 -31.13 9.49 -18.74
CA THR A 19 -31.61 10.04 -17.47
C THR A 19 -30.95 11.39 -17.15
N VAL A 20 -29.65 11.55 -17.40
CA VAL A 20 -28.96 12.83 -17.22
C VAL A 20 -29.50 13.91 -18.16
N GLU A 21 -29.76 13.57 -19.42
CA GLU A 21 -30.37 14.46 -20.42
C GLU A 21 -31.78 14.89 -20.00
N LEU A 22 -32.61 13.95 -19.52
CA LEU A 22 -33.95 14.24 -19.03
C LEU A 22 -33.92 15.26 -17.88
N VAL A 23 -33.06 15.06 -16.87
CA VAL A 23 -32.94 15.99 -15.74
C VAL A 23 -32.46 17.37 -16.19
N ARG A 24 -31.49 17.44 -17.11
CA ARG A 24 -31.03 18.70 -17.70
C ARG A 24 -32.13 19.45 -18.47
N SER A 25 -33.03 18.71 -19.14
CA SER A 25 -34.16 19.30 -19.87
C SER A 25 -35.12 20.10 -18.99
N MET A 26 -35.11 19.84 -17.67
CA MET A 26 -35.89 20.58 -16.67
C MET A 26 -35.23 21.91 -16.24
N GLY A 27 -34.15 22.33 -16.90
CA GLY A 27 -33.44 23.58 -16.60
C GLY A 27 -32.49 23.50 -15.40
N THR A 28 -32.05 22.30 -15.03
CA THR A 28 -31.15 22.07 -13.88
C THR A 28 -29.74 21.67 -14.32
N GLU A 29 -28.74 22.06 -13.51
CA GLU A 29 -27.37 21.61 -13.69
C GLU A 29 -27.15 20.26 -12.98
N VAL A 30 -26.65 19.28 -13.72
CA VAL A 30 -26.25 17.98 -13.16
C VAL A 30 -24.76 17.99 -12.84
N VAL A 31 -24.44 18.00 -11.55
CA VAL A 31 -23.08 17.86 -11.02
C VAL A 31 -22.83 16.47 -10.44
N SER A 32 -21.57 16.07 -10.35
CA SER A 32 -21.20 14.77 -9.77
C SER A 32 -21.50 14.73 -8.27
N SER A 33 -21.99 13.61 -7.76
CA SER A 33 -22.11 13.33 -6.32
C SER A 33 -20.86 12.69 -5.72
N ALA A 34 -19.72 12.66 -6.43
CA ALA A 34 -18.49 12.03 -5.97
C ALA A 34 -18.08 12.54 -4.57
N ASP A 35 -17.97 13.85 -4.41
CA ASP A 35 -17.56 14.48 -3.15
C ASP A 35 -18.58 14.24 -2.04
N LEU A 36 -19.88 14.25 -2.38
CA LEU A 36 -20.94 13.95 -1.42
C LEU A 36 -20.87 12.50 -0.94
N MET A 37 -20.66 11.55 -1.86
CA MET A 37 -20.47 10.14 -1.51
C MET A 37 -19.23 9.95 -0.63
N GLN A 38 -18.12 10.59 -0.96
CA GLN A 38 -16.91 10.54 -0.15
C GLN A 38 -17.15 11.12 1.24
N TYR A 39 -17.75 12.31 1.33
CA TYR A 39 -18.06 12.95 2.62
C TYR A 39 -19.01 12.12 3.49
N ALA A 40 -20.02 11.50 2.87
CA ALA A 40 -21.03 10.72 3.59
C ALA A 40 -20.55 9.33 4.00
N THR A 41 -19.63 8.70 3.23
CA THR A 41 -19.31 7.27 3.40
C THR A 41 -17.84 6.97 3.69
N GLN A 42 -16.92 7.91 3.48
CA GLN A 42 -15.47 7.69 3.57
C GLN A 42 -14.78 8.53 4.67
N ARG A 43 -15.56 9.10 5.60
CA ARG A 43 -15.01 9.79 6.78
C ARG A 43 -14.82 8.81 7.93
N TRP A 44 -13.63 8.84 8.52
CA TRP A 44 -13.32 7.99 9.65
C TRP A 44 -13.94 8.56 10.92
N SER A 45 -14.46 7.67 11.78
CA SER A 45 -14.74 8.01 13.17
C SER A 45 -13.42 8.21 13.95
N PRO A 46 -13.46 8.88 15.11
CA PRO A 46 -12.29 8.97 15.99
C PRO A 46 -11.70 7.60 16.36
N GLU A 47 -12.54 6.59 16.56
CA GLU A 47 -12.13 5.22 16.89
C GLU A 47 -11.44 4.54 15.69
N GLN A 48 -11.93 4.76 14.48
CA GLN A 48 -11.31 4.25 13.25
C GLN A 48 -9.94 4.88 13.02
N LEU A 49 -9.81 6.20 13.25
CA LEU A 49 -8.53 6.89 13.17
C LEU A 49 -7.54 6.34 14.21
N ALA A 50 -7.95 6.23 15.47
CA ALA A 50 -7.10 5.69 16.52
C ALA A 50 -6.68 4.23 16.24
N GLY A 51 -7.57 3.42 15.66
CA GLY A 51 -7.24 2.05 15.23
C GLY A 51 -6.24 2.00 14.08
N HIS A 52 -6.40 2.87 13.09
CA HIS A 52 -5.44 3.03 12.01
C HIS A 52 -4.05 3.43 12.54
N GLU A 53 -3.98 4.42 13.44
CA GLU A 53 -2.71 4.87 14.02
C GLU A 53 -1.98 3.74 14.78
N ARG A 54 -2.71 2.94 15.56
CA ARG A 54 -2.15 1.75 16.23
C ARG A 54 -1.66 0.71 15.22
N ALA A 55 -2.41 0.47 14.16
CA ALA A 55 -2.00 -0.44 13.08
C ALA A 55 -0.73 0.08 12.40
N ALA A 56 -0.67 1.38 12.06
CA ALA A 56 0.48 2.01 11.43
C ALA A 56 1.73 1.93 12.31
N GLU A 57 1.60 2.13 13.62
CA GLU A 57 2.70 1.99 14.57
C GLU A 57 3.24 0.55 14.61
N LYS A 58 2.35 -0.44 14.62
CA LYS A 58 2.72 -1.86 14.53
C LYS A 58 3.41 -2.18 13.21
N LEU A 59 2.88 -1.74 12.07
CA LEU A 59 3.52 -1.92 10.76
C LEU A 59 4.91 -1.31 10.72
N GLY A 60 5.08 -0.10 11.28
CA GLY A 60 6.36 0.58 11.40
C GLY A 60 7.39 -0.23 12.22
N ARG A 61 6.97 -0.94 13.28
CA ARG A 61 7.85 -1.88 13.98
C ARG A 61 8.19 -3.10 13.13
N ILE A 62 7.17 -3.73 12.54
CA ILE A 62 7.31 -4.98 11.79
C ILE A 62 8.22 -4.82 10.57
N VAL A 63 8.14 -3.70 9.85
CA VAL A 63 9.01 -3.45 8.69
C VAL A 63 10.49 -3.31 9.11
N ASN A 64 10.76 -2.66 10.25
CA ASN A 64 12.11 -2.57 10.81
C ASN A 64 12.62 -3.94 11.29
N GLU A 65 11.75 -4.74 11.92
CA GLU A 65 12.06 -6.12 12.29
C GLU A 65 12.36 -6.98 11.04
N ALA A 66 11.64 -6.78 9.94
CA ALA A 66 11.88 -7.49 8.68
C ALA A 66 13.23 -7.13 8.06
N PHE A 67 13.60 -5.84 7.99
CA PHE A 67 14.94 -5.45 7.55
C PHE A 67 16.05 -5.98 8.48
N THR A 68 15.82 -5.95 9.80
CA THR A 68 16.73 -6.55 10.78
C THR A 68 16.90 -8.05 10.52
N ARG A 69 15.79 -8.74 10.23
CA ARG A 69 15.77 -10.17 9.94
C ARG A 69 16.52 -10.51 8.67
N ILE A 70 16.37 -9.71 7.60
CA ILE A 70 17.18 -9.83 6.38
C ILE A 70 18.65 -9.76 6.75
N GLY A 71 19.08 -8.70 7.45
CA GLY A 71 20.47 -8.50 7.87
C GLY A 71 21.04 -9.67 8.67
N GLN A 72 20.28 -10.18 9.65
CA GLN A 72 20.66 -11.33 10.48
C GLN A 72 20.81 -12.64 9.70
N ARG A 73 20.10 -12.76 8.57
CA ARG A 73 20.02 -14.00 7.78
C ARG A 73 20.82 -13.96 6.50
N LEU A 74 21.50 -12.85 6.16
CA LEU A 74 22.23 -12.71 4.89
C LEU A 74 23.18 -13.88 4.58
N ALA A 75 23.86 -14.44 5.58
CA ALA A 75 24.76 -15.58 5.38
C ALA A 75 24.02 -16.87 4.98
N ASP A 76 22.75 -17.00 5.36
CA ASP A 76 21.88 -18.13 5.03
C ASP A 76 21.17 -17.93 3.68
N GLY A 77 21.22 -16.72 3.09
CA GLY A 77 20.54 -16.37 1.84
C GLY A 77 19.02 -16.37 1.96
N PRO A 78 18.42 -15.40 2.70
CA PRO A 78 16.98 -15.37 2.91
C PRO A 78 16.27 -14.98 1.61
N THR A 79 15.17 -15.66 1.32
CA THR A 79 14.34 -15.37 0.14
C THR A 79 13.28 -14.30 0.42
N GLU A 80 12.79 -13.67 -0.64
CA GLU A 80 11.63 -12.77 -0.60
C GLU A 80 10.44 -13.43 0.14
N PHE A 81 10.12 -14.68 -0.21
CA PHE A 81 9.03 -15.45 0.41
C PHE A 81 9.23 -15.69 1.91
N GLU A 82 10.43 -16.07 2.36
CA GLU A 82 10.69 -16.30 3.79
C GLU A 82 10.54 -15.04 4.64
N ILE A 83 10.90 -13.88 4.09
CA ILE A 83 10.69 -12.59 4.76
C ILE A 83 9.22 -12.20 4.75
N ALA A 84 8.48 -12.47 3.66
CA ALA A 84 7.04 -12.27 3.62
C ALA A 84 6.32 -13.12 4.68
N GLU A 85 6.69 -14.41 4.80
CA GLU A 85 6.15 -15.30 5.83
C GLU A 85 6.52 -14.85 7.25
N PHE A 86 7.71 -14.30 7.45
CA PHE A 86 8.09 -13.66 8.71
C PHE A 86 7.13 -12.52 9.06
N ILE A 87 6.83 -11.62 8.12
CA ILE A 87 5.89 -10.50 8.33
C ILE A 87 4.47 -11.02 8.60
N ARG A 88 3.97 -11.99 7.83
CA ARG A 88 2.63 -12.60 8.07
C ARG A 88 2.53 -13.23 9.45
N ARG A 89 3.61 -13.84 9.96
CA ARG A 89 3.67 -14.33 11.34
C ARG A 89 3.61 -13.18 12.35
N ARG A 90 4.36 -12.09 12.14
CA ARG A 90 4.31 -10.92 13.01
C ARG A 90 2.93 -10.26 13.04
N PHE A 91 2.20 -10.21 11.92
CA PHE A 91 0.81 -9.75 11.91
C PHE A 91 -0.07 -10.57 12.86
N ARG A 92 0.01 -11.90 12.79
CA ARG A 92 -0.75 -12.78 13.69
C ARG A 92 -0.39 -12.55 15.16
N GLU A 93 0.90 -12.40 15.46
CA GLU A 93 1.39 -12.14 16.83
C GLU A 93 0.93 -10.76 17.37
N GLU A 94 0.75 -9.77 16.50
CA GLU A 94 0.29 -8.41 16.86
C GLU A 94 -1.24 -8.24 16.78
N GLY A 95 -1.99 -9.30 16.49
CA GLY A 95 -3.46 -9.24 16.33
C GLY A 95 -3.90 -8.42 15.12
N LEU A 96 -3.11 -8.43 14.05
CA LEU A 96 -3.40 -7.77 12.79
C LEU A 96 -3.89 -8.78 11.75
N ILE A 97 -4.79 -8.33 10.89
CA ILE A 97 -5.29 -9.08 9.74
C ILE A 97 -5.07 -8.29 8.46
N THR A 98 -4.85 -9.03 7.37
CA THR A 98 -4.76 -8.51 6.01
C THR A 98 -5.52 -9.44 5.07
N ALA A 99 -6.00 -8.91 3.94
CA ALA A 99 -6.64 -9.71 2.90
C ALA A 99 -5.58 -10.44 2.05
N ASP A 100 -4.52 -9.73 1.65
CA ASP A 100 -3.49 -10.18 0.72
C ASP A 100 -2.12 -9.60 1.14
N GLY A 101 -1.02 -10.02 0.49
CA GLY A 101 0.33 -9.52 0.77
C GLY A 101 0.88 -9.95 2.14
N PRO A 102 2.08 -9.52 2.54
CA PRO A 102 2.81 -8.36 2.05
C PRO A 102 3.58 -8.62 0.75
N ILE A 103 4.05 -7.54 0.13
CA ILE A 103 5.06 -7.59 -0.93
C ILE A 103 6.43 -7.47 -0.29
N VAL A 104 7.31 -8.43 -0.57
CA VAL A 104 8.74 -8.31 -0.29
C VAL A 104 9.45 -8.58 -1.60
N SER A 105 10.08 -7.56 -2.18
CA SER A 105 10.71 -7.69 -3.49
C SER A 105 12.18 -7.27 -3.44
N THR A 106 12.99 -7.85 -4.32
CA THR A 106 14.38 -7.48 -4.56
C THR A 106 14.64 -7.18 -6.03
N ASN A 107 15.45 -6.15 -6.29
CA ASN A 107 15.93 -5.77 -7.61
C ASN A 107 14.81 -5.63 -8.67
N ALA A 108 14.81 -6.50 -9.68
CA ALA A 108 13.85 -6.44 -10.79
C ALA A 108 12.40 -6.65 -10.33
N HIS A 109 12.17 -7.47 -9.29
CA HIS A 109 10.83 -7.68 -8.74
C HIS A 109 10.25 -6.38 -8.14
N CYS A 110 11.10 -5.46 -7.65
CA CYS A 110 10.65 -4.15 -7.17
C CYS A 110 10.04 -3.27 -8.27
N SER A 111 10.22 -3.63 -9.54
CA SER A 111 9.63 -2.91 -10.69
C SER A 111 8.25 -3.45 -11.08
N ASP A 112 7.80 -4.56 -10.48
CA ASP A 112 6.46 -5.10 -10.66
C ASP A 112 5.58 -4.72 -9.45
N PRO A 113 4.67 -3.74 -9.59
CA PRO A 113 3.81 -3.31 -8.48
C PRO A 113 2.78 -4.37 -8.07
N HIS A 114 2.66 -5.47 -8.82
CA HIS A 114 1.77 -6.59 -8.52
C HIS A 114 2.54 -7.85 -8.11
N TYR A 115 3.84 -7.73 -7.85
CA TYR A 115 4.64 -8.86 -7.36
C TYR A 115 4.15 -9.32 -5.99
N GLU A 116 3.87 -10.61 -5.86
CA GLU A 116 3.65 -11.26 -4.56
C GLU A 116 4.63 -12.43 -4.41
N PRO A 117 5.45 -12.46 -3.34
CA PRO A 117 6.41 -13.55 -3.14
C PRO A 117 5.70 -14.90 -3.01
N ALA A 118 6.18 -15.89 -3.75
CA ALA A 118 5.72 -17.27 -3.70
C ALA A 118 6.88 -18.21 -3.35
N PRO A 119 6.61 -19.43 -2.80
CA PRO A 119 7.66 -20.39 -2.50
C PRO A 119 8.53 -20.70 -3.73
N GLU A 120 7.91 -20.83 -4.90
CA GLU A 120 8.57 -20.95 -6.19
C GLU A 120 8.78 -19.58 -6.84
N GLY A 121 9.99 -19.34 -7.37
CA GLY A 121 10.29 -18.12 -8.13
C GLY A 121 10.70 -16.90 -7.30
N SER A 122 10.70 -17.00 -5.96
CA SER A 122 11.32 -15.99 -5.10
C SER A 122 12.84 -15.97 -5.25
N SER A 123 13.40 -14.76 -5.31
CA SER A 123 14.83 -14.51 -5.32
C SER A 123 15.41 -14.56 -3.91
N VAL A 124 16.68 -14.97 -3.84
CA VAL A 124 17.52 -14.83 -2.64
C VAL A 124 17.97 -13.38 -2.53
N ILE A 125 17.83 -12.80 -1.34
CA ILE A 125 18.32 -11.45 -1.02
C ILE A 125 19.80 -11.52 -0.64
N ALA A 126 20.63 -10.72 -1.32
CA ALA A 126 22.08 -10.74 -1.17
C ALA A 126 22.68 -9.33 -0.97
N PRO A 127 23.94 -9.23 -0.48
CA PRO A 127 24.66 -7.96 -0.45
C PRO A 127 24.71 -7.29 -1.84
N GLY A 128 24.38 -6.00 -1.90
CA GLY A 128 24.28 -5.23 -3.14
C GLY A 128 22.85 -5.06 -3.65
N ASP A 129 21.88 -5.76 -3.08
CA ASP A 129 20.49 -5.73 -3.54
C ASP A 129 19.72 -4.49 -3.09
N TRP A 130 18.78 -4.09 -3.93
CA TRP A 130 17.73 -3.13 -3.59
C TRP A 130 16.47 -3.88 -3.16
N VAL A 131 16.02 -3.67 -1.92
CA VAL A 131 14.86 -4.36 -1.34
C VAL A 131 13.71 -3.38 -1.15
N LEU A 132 12.49 -3.80 -1.48
CA LEU A 132 11.24 -3.07 -1.22
C LEU A 132 10.31 -3.97 -0.40
N ILE A 133 9.77 -3.42 0.68
CA ILE A 133 8.74 -4.07 1.49
C ILE A 133 7.50 -3.17 1.45
N ASP A 134 6.41 -3.71 0.94
CA ASP A 134 5.08 -3.09 0.99
C ASP A 134 4.18 -3.94 1.88
N LEU A 135 3.64 -3.33 2.93
CA LEU A 135 2.88 -4.06 3.93
C LEU A 135 1.71 -3.23 4.44
N TRP A 136 0.55 -3.88 4.45
CA TRP A 136 -0.71 -3.29 4.91
C TRP A 136 -1.44 -4.28 5.82
N ALA A 137 -2.04 -3.77 6.88
CA ALA A 137 -2.88 -4.54 7.77
C ALA A 137 -3.80 -3.63 8.58
N ARG A 138 -4.79 -4.24 9.23
CA ARG A 138 -5.69 -3.57 10.19
C ARG A 138 -5.88 -4.44 11.42
N GLU A 139 -6.40 -3.85 12.50
CA GLU A 139 -6.84 -4.61 13.66
C GLU A 139 -8.00 -5.56 13.30
N ASP A 140 -8.06 -6.71 13.98
CA ASP A 140 -9.16 -7.68 13.84
C ASP A 140 -10.39 -7.25 14.63
N THR A 141 -10.91 -6.06 14.30
CA THR A 141 -12.20 -5.60 14.79
C THR A 141 -13.08 -5.11 13.64
N PRO A 142 -14.41 -5.26 13.71
CA PRO A 142 -15.30 -4.77 12.67
C PRO A 142 -15.14 -3.25 12.45
N GLY A 143 -15.04 -2.84 11.19
CA GLY A 143 -14.92 -1.43 10.82
C GLY A 143 -13.52 -0.83 11.00
N SER A 144 -12.50 -1.62 11.40
CA SER A 144 -11.11 -1.15 11.40
C SER A 144 -10.64 -0.74 10.02
N VAL A 145 -9.79 0.29 9.97
CA VAL A 145 -9.21 0.80 8.74
C VAL A 145 -7.76 0.35 8.62
N TYR A 146 -7.34 0.03 7.40
CA TYR A 146 -5.97 -0.37 7.09
C TYR A 146 -4.99 0.77 7.35
N ALA A 147 -3.84 0.42 7.92
CA ALA A 147 -2.61 1.14 7.64
C ALA A 147 -1.89 0.43 6.49
N ASP A 148 -1.17 1.21 5.70
CA ASP A 148 -0.50 0.76 4.48
C ASP A 148 0.77 1.59 4.30
N ILE A 149 1.93 0.93 4.27
CA ILE A 149 3.24 1.57 4.19
C ILE A 149 4.16 0.78 3.26
N THR A 150 4.96 1.52 2.50
CA THR A 150 6.04 0.95 1.67
C THR A 150 7.39 1.53 2.08
N TRP A 151 8.37 0.67 2.28
CA TRP A 151 9.75 1.05 2.62
C TRP A 151 10.73 0.40 1.65
N THR A 152 11.82 1.11 1.37
CA THR A 152 12.93 0.59 0.55
C THR A 152 14.22 0.62 1.35
N ALA A 153 15.09 -0.35 1.08
CA ALA A 153 16.41 -0.45 1.68
C ALA A 153 17.42 -0.97 0.64
N TYR A 154 18.70 -0.75 0.93
CA TYR A 154 19.81 -1.34 0.19
C TYR A 154 20.58 -2.27 1.11
N VAL A 155 20.94 -3.45 0.64
CA VAL A 155 21.68 -4.45 1.42
C VAL A 155 23.17 -4.13 1.35
N GLY A 156 23.65 -3.29 2.28
CA GLY A 156 25.06 -2.93 2.42
C GLY A 156 25.24 -1.47 2.79
N ASP A 157 26.50 -1.04 2.88
CA ASP A 157 26.83 0.28 3.43
C ASP A 157 26.75 1.43 2.42
N THR A 158 26.93 1.12 1.13
CA THR A 158 27.08 2.15 0.08
C THR A 158 26.18 1.83 -1.12
N PRO A 159 24.97 2.44 -1.21
CA PRO A 159 24.15 2.34 -2.41
C PRO A 159 24.80 3.08 -3.59
N SER A 160 24.58 2.56 -4.80
CA SER A 160 25.04 3.21 -6.03
C SER A 160 24.50 4.63 -6.19
N GLU A 161 25.14 5.45 -7.03
CA GLU A 161 24.63 6.78 -7.38
C GLU A 161 23.22 6.70 -7.99
N ARG A 162 22.97 5.67 -8.82
CA ARG A 162 21.66 5.46 -9.43
C ARG A 162 20.58 5.14 -8.40
N HIS A 163 20.88 4.28 -7.42
CA HIS A 163 19.99 3.98 -6.30
C HIS A 163 19.60 5.25 -5.54
N ARG A 164 20.59 6.08 -5.16
CA ARG A 164 20.35 7.35 -4.46
C ARG A 164 19.51 8.31 -5.30
N GLN A 165 19.83 8.47 -6.58
CA GLN A 165 19.08 9.33 -7.49
C GLN A 165 17.59 8.94 -7.58
N VAL A 166 17.29 7.64 -7.71
CA VAL A 166 15.89 7.16 -7.75
C VAL A 166 15.20 7.43 -6.42
N PHE A 167 15.86 7.12 -5.30
CA PHE A 167 15.31 7.37 -3.97
C PHE A 167 14.95 8.85 -3.76
N ASP A 168 15.85 9.76 -4.12
CA ASP A 168 15.66 11.20 -3.96
C ASP A 168 14.49 11.73 -4.82
N ILE A 169 14.32 11.21 -6.04
CA ILE A 169 13.18 11.55 -6.90
C ILE A 169 11.87 11.11 -6.24
N VAL A 170 11.79 9.87 -5.76
CA VAL A 170 10.58 9.32 -5.12
C VAL A 170 10.28 10.06 -3.81
N LEU A 171 11.32 10.34 -3.01
CA LEU A 171 11.19 11.13 -1.78
C LEU A 171 10.65 12.54 -2.06
N GLY A 172 11.19 13.20 -3.09
CA GLY A 172 10.73 14.52 -3.53
C GLY A 172 9.30 14.54 -4.07
N ALA A 173 8.82 13.43 -4.64
CA ALA A 173 7.42 13.28 -5.04
C ALA A 173 6.47 13.06 -3.86
N ARG A 174 6.92 12.34 -2.81
CA ARG A 174 6.11 12.06 -1.60
C ARG A 174 5.89 13.29 -0.74
N THR A 175 6.91 14.12 -0.57
CA THR A 175 6.84 15.32 0.27
C THR A 175 6.47 16.51 -0.61
N PRO A 176 5.19 16.94 -0.65
CA PRO A 176 4.81 18.15 -1.39
C PRO A 176 5.58 19.35 -0.81
N ARG A 177 6.04 20.23 -1.70
CA ARG A 177 6.62 21.53 -1.34
C ARG A 177 5.57 22.47 -0.78
#